data_AF-A0A1F6CB18-F1
#
_entry.id   AF-A0A1F6CB18-F1
#
_cell.length_a   1.000
_cell.length_b   1.000
_cell.length_c   1.000
_cell.angle_alpha   90.00
_cell.angle_beta   90.00
_cell.angle_gamma   90.00
#
_symmetry.space_group_name_H-M   'P 1'
#
loop_
_entity.id
_entity.type
_entity.pdbx_description
1 polymer ?
#
loop_
_entity_poly.entity_id
_entity_poly.type
_entity_poly.pdbx_seq_one_letter_code
_entity_poly.pdbx_strand_id
1 'polypeptide(L)'
;MRSSSPDVPVATMVKRHEGATYLFAVGMRDGQTRATFTVSGVPSNAMAEALGEGRRLPLREGTFDDDFEPYGVHLYRIRVNRQDSADNNL
;
A
#
# COMPACT_ATOMS: atom_id res chain seq x y z
N MET A 1 2.29 6.53 -8.64
CA MET A 1 2.62 5.10 -8.67
C MET A 1 3.55 4.88 -9.85
N ARG A 2 4.59 4.07 -9.67
CA ARG A 2 5.52 3.66 -10.73
C ARG A 2 5.57 2.14 -10.78
N SER A 3 5.52 1.58 -11.99
CA SER A 3 5.82 0.16 -12.24
C SER A 3 7.29 -0.01 -12.61
N SER A 4 7.93 -1.11 -12.19
CA SER A 4 9.29 -1.46 -12.61
C SER A 4 9.33 -2.02 -14.04
N SER A 5 8.19 -2.52 -14.55
CA SER A 5 8.04 -3.02 -15.92
C SER A 5 7.02 -2.18 -16.68
N PRO A 6 7.43 -1.43 -17.73
CA PRO A 6 6.50 -0.62 -18.51
C PRO A 6 5.44 -1.48 -19.24
N ASP A 7 5.75 -2.74 -19.51
CA ASP A 7 4.84 -3.68 -20.17
C ASP A 7 3.77 -4.23 -19.23
N VAL A 8 3.96 -4.10 -17.90
CA VAL A 8 2.98 -4.48 -16.87
C VAL A 8 2.59 -3.22 -16.08
N PRO A 9 1.69 -2.39 -16.62
CA PRO A 9 1.21 -1.22 -15.88
C PRO A 9 0.34 -1.65 -14.71
N VAL A 10 0.42 -0.90 -13.62
CA VAL A 10 -0.49 -1.04 -12.48
C VAL A 10 -1.54 0.07 -12.54
N ALA A 11 -2.83 -0.28 -12.51
CA ALA A 11 -3.89 0.71 -12.39
C ALA A 11 -4.19 0.94 -10.91
N THR A 12 -4.53 2.18 -10.54
CA THR A 12 -4.86 2.52 -9.15
C THR A 12 -6.12 3.35 -9.00
N MET A 13 -6.87 3.09 -7.92
CA MET A 13 -7.97 3.95 -7.47
C MET A 13 -7.81 4.23 -5.97
N VAL A 14 -8.08 5.47 -5.57
CA VAL A 14 -8.03 5.90 -4.17
C VAL A 14 -9.42 6.22 -3.64
N LYS A 15 -9.72 5.75 -2.42
CA LYS A 15 -10.89 6.14 -1.63
C LYS A 15 -10.46 6.59 -0.24
N ARG A 16 -11.24 7.48 0.38
CA ARG A 16 -11.04 7.89 1.78
C ARG A 16 -12.30 7.61 2.56
N HIS A 17 -12.17 6.92 3.68
CA HIS A 17 -13.29 6.54 4.53
C HIS A 17 -12.80 6.28 5.96
N GLU A 18 -13.53 6.77 6.96
CA GLU A 18 -13.25 6.56 8.40
C GLU A 18 -11.78 6.83 8.80
N GLY A 19 -11.22 7.93 8.31
CA GLY A 19 -9.85 8.34 8.65
C GLY A 19 -8.74 7.47 8.06
N ALA A 20 -9.07 6.60 7.10
CA ALA A 20 -8.10 5.82 6.34
C ALA A 20 -8.13 6.16 4.84
N THR A 21 -6.97 5.99 4.19
CA THR A 21 -6.84 6.00 2.74
C THR A 21 -6.84 4.56 2.25
N TYR A 22 -7.76 4.24 1.34
CA TYR A 22 -7.82 2.94 0.67
C TYR A 22 -7.25 3.07 -0.73
N LEU A 23 -6.33 2.18 -1.08
CA LEU A 23 -5.72 2.11 -2.39
C LEU A 23 -6.03 0.75 -3.01
N PHE A 24 -6.76 0.78 -4.12
CA PHE A 24 -7.01 -0.39 -4.96
C PHE A 24 -5.94 -0.38 -6.05
N ALA A 25 -5.22 -1.48 -6.22
CA ALA A 25 -4.16 -1.58 -7.21
C ALA A 25 -4.25 -2.92 -7.96
N VAL A 26 -4.09 -2.88 -9.29
CA VAL A 26 -4.22 -4.06 -10.16
C VAL A 26 -3.09 -4.09 -11.17
N GLY A 27 -2.35 -5.19 -11.25
CA GLY A 27 -1.45 -5.49 -12.35
C GLY A 27 -2.26 -5.81 -13.61
N MET A 28 -2.12 -5.03 -14.67
CA MET A 28 -3.07 -5.06 -15.79
C MET A 28 -2.74 -6.09 -16.88
N ARG A 29 -1.72 -6.93 -16.68
CA ARG A 29 -1.18 -7.85 -17.70
C ARG A 29 -0.74 -9.18 -17.09
N ASP A 30 -0.57 -10.16 -17.97
CA ASP A 30 -0.02 -11.48 -17.68
C ASP A 30 1.50 -11.41 -17.53
N GLY A 31 1.96 -10.81 -16.44
CA GLY A 31 3.38 -10.64 -16.14
C GLY A 31 3.61 -10.08 -14.74
N GLN A 32 4.81 -10.27 -14.21
CA GLN A 32 5.19 -9.78 -12.89
C GLN A 32 5.71 -8.34 -12.95
N THR A 33 5.46 -7.56 -11.90
CA THR A 33 6.11 -6.27 -11.70
C THR A 33 6.20 -5.86 -10.24
N ARG A 34 7.15 -4.98 -9.93
CA ARG A 34 7.22 -4.29 -8.64
C ARG A 34 6.66 -2.89 -8.80
N ALA A 35 5.67 -2.53 -7.99
CA ALA A 35 5.06 -1.22 -7.99
C ALA A 35 5.48 -0.40 -6.78
N THR A 36 5.90 0.85 -7.02
CA THR A 36 6.20 1.85 -5.99
C THR A 36 5.04 2.83 -5.87
N PHE A 37 4.52 2.99 -4.66
CA PHE A 37 3.40 3.86 -4.35
C PHE A 37 3.85 5.01 -3.45
N THR A 38 3.61 6.25 -3.87
CA THR A 38 3.78 7.44 -3.02
C THR A 38 2.39 7.95 -2.64
N VAL A 39 2.18 8.13 -1.34
CA VAL A 39 0.88 8.49 -0.76
C VAL A 39 1.06 9.78 0.02
N SER A 40 0.51 10.87 -0.50
CA SER A 40 0.61 12.18 0.13
C SER A 40 -0.39 12.35 1.27
N GLY A 41 -0.02 13.16 2.27
CA GLY A 41 -0.91 13.54 3.37
C GLY A 41 -1.15 12.44 4.41
N VAL A 42 -0.25 11.44 4.48
CA VAL A 42 -0.25 10.42 5.54
C VAL A 42 0.78 10.76 6.61
N PRO A 43 0.55 10.38 7.88
CA PRO A 43 1.54 10.52 8.95
C PRO A 43 2.86 9.81 8.62
N SER A 44 3.96 10.26 9.23
CA SER A 44 5.29 9.65 9.05
C SER A 44 5.37 8.19 9.50
N ASN A 45 4.57 7.79 10.49
CA ASN A 45 4.42 6.42 10.97
C ASN A 45 3.23 5.68 10.35
N ALA A 46 2.78 6.08 9.15
CA ALA A 46 1.72 5.36 8.46
C ALA A 46 2.16 3.96 8.01
N MET A 47 1.19 3.05 7.92
CA MET A 47 1.39 1.67 7.47
C MET A 47 0.31 1.30 6.45
N ALA A 48 0.71 0.61 5.38
CA ALA A 48 -0.19 -0.01 4.42
C ALA A 48 -0.46 -1.45 4.85
N GLU A 49 -1.73 -1.78 5.08
CA GLU A 49 -2.20 -3.13 5.34
C GLU A 49 -2.82 -3.70 4.07
N ALA A 50 -2.27 -4.78 3.53
CA ALA A 50 -2.87 -5.50 2.41
C ALA A 50 -4.04 -6.35 2.92
N LEU A 51 -5.26 -5.88 2.66
CA LEU A 51 -6.47 -6.47 3.20
C LEU A 51 -6.70 -7.85 2.60
N GLY A 52 -6.92 -8.84 3.48
CA GLY A 52 -7.12 -10.24 3.10
C GLY A 52 -5.83 -11.03 2.91
N GLU A 53 -4.66 -10.40 3.03
CA GLU A 53 -3.37 -11.05 2.77
C GLU A 53 -2.49 -11.21 4.01
N GLY A 54 -2.86 -10.57 5.13
CA GLY A 54 -2.08 -10.63 6.38
C GLY A 54 -0.75 -9.90 6.33
N ARG A 55 -0.47 -9.14 5.26
CA ARG A 55 0.78 -8.38 5.08
C ARG A 55 0.61 -6.93 5.54
N ARG A 56 1.68 -6.40 6.12
CA ARG A 56 1.79 -5.00 6.56
C ARG A 56 3.10 -4.42 6.05
N LEU A 57 3.01 -3.29 5.36
CA LEU A 57 4.10 -2.64 4.67
C LEU A 57 4.30 -1.25 5.30
N PRO A 58 5.42 -0.99 5.99
CA PRO A 58 5.70 0.32 6.54
C PRO A 58 5.93 1.34 5.41
N LEU A 59 5.40 2.55 5.56
CA LEU A 59 5.70 3.64 4.64
C LEU A 59 6.98 4.33 5.09
N ARG A 60 7.90 4.56 4.16
CA ARG A 60 9.08 5.42 4.33
C ARG A 60 8.86 6.68 3.52
N GLU A 61 8.74 7.83 4.20
CA GLU A 61 8.47 9.13 3.57
C GLU A 61 7.20 9.08 2.68
N GLY A 62 6.15 8.42 3.18
CA GLY A 62 4.90 8.24 2.44
C GLY A 62 4.99 7.26 1.27
N THR A 63 6.10 6.54 1.12
CA THR A 63 6.35 5.60 0.01
C THR A 63 6.43 4.15 0.49
N PHE A 64 5.88 3.22 -0.28
CA PHE A 64 6.06 1.78 -0.09
C PHE A 64 6.06 1.05 -1.44
N ASP A 65 6.61 -0.15 -1.46
CA ASP A 65 6.69 -1.02 -2.63
C ASP A 65 5.90 -2.30 -2.40
N ASP A 66 5.35 -2.88 -3.47
CA ASP A 66 4.79 -4.22 -3.47
C ASP A 66 4.99 -4.95 -4.80
N ASP A 67 5.05 -6.28 -4.74
CA ASP A 67 5.20 -7.15 -5.90
C ASP A 67 3.83 -7.62 -6.39
N PHE A 68 3.61 -7.56 -7.70
CA PHE A 68 2.39 -7.99 -8.38
C PHE A 68 2.70 -9.22 -9.23
N GLU A 69 2.00 -10.30 -8.96
CA GLU A 69 1.90 -11.46 -9.85
C GLU A 69 1.04 -11.13 -11.09
N PRO A 70 1.03 -11.98 -12.14
CA PRO A 70 0.13 -11.82 -13.27
C PRO A 70 -1.32 -11.57 -12.85
N TYR A 71 -1.90 -10.46 -13.33
CA TYR A 71 -3.24 -9.98 -12.95
C TYR A 71 -3.47 -9.79 -11.43
N GLY A 72 -2.41 -9.65 -10.65
CA GLY A 72 -2.47 -9.49 -9.20
C GLY A 72 -3.31 -8.28 -8.79
N VAL A 73 -4.11 -8.46 -7.74
CA VAL A 73 -4.95 -7.42 -7.15
C VAL A 73 -4.57 -7.28 -5.68
N HIS A 74 -4.28 -6.05 -5.27
CA HIS A 74 -4.03 -5.71 -3.88
C HIS A 74 -4.95 -4.56 -3.45
N LEU A 75 -5.55 -4.70 -2.27
CA LEU A 75 -6.34 -3.65 -1.64
C LEU A 75 -5.66 -3.23 -0.34
N TYR A 76 -5.12 -2.02 -0.31
CA TYR A 76 -4.43 -1.50 0.86
C TYR A 76 -5.35 -0.61 1.68
N ARG A 77 -5.28 -0.75 3.01
CA ARG A 77 -5.75 0.25 3.97
C ARG A 77 -4.54 0.95 4.58
N ILE A 78 -4.47 2.27 4.41
CA ILE A 78 -3.35 3.09 4.84
C ILE A 78 -3.82 4.06 5.92
N ARG A 79 -3.19 3.95 7.10
CA ARG A 79 -3.48 4.77 8.28
C ARG A 79 -2.27 4.79 9.21
N VAL A 80 -2.34 5.61 10.26
CA VAL A 80 -1.32 5.65 11.31
C VAL A 80 -1.08 4.25 11.89
N ASN A 81 0.18 3.86 12.08
CA ASN A 81 0.51 2.64 12.82
C ASN A 81 0.19 2.86 14.30
N ARG A 82 -0.82 2.17 14.84
CA ARG A 82 -1.20 2.26 16.27
C ARG A 82 -0.52 1.21 17.14
N GLN A 83 0.65 0.71 16.75
CA GLN A 83 1.42 -0.21 17.60
C GLN A 83 2.20 0.50 18.72
N ASP A 84 2.16 1.84 18.80
CA ASP A 84 2.91 2.62 19.82
C ASP A 84 2.13 2.86 21.13
N SER A 85 1.14 2.02 21.49
CA SER A 85 0.26 2.29 22.66
C SER A 85 0.25 1.21 23.75
N ALA A 86 1.11 0.19 23.67
CA ALA A 86 1.11 -0.91 24.65
C ALA A 86 2.20 -0.83 25.74
N ASP A 87 3.23 0.03 25.60
CA ASP A 87 4.44 -0.08 26.45
C ASP A 87 4.72 1.12 27.37
N ASN A 88 3.73 1.97 27.67
CA ASN A 88 3.92 3.08 28.63
C ASN A 88 2.94 3.03 29.80
N ASN A 89 2.98 1.95 30.58
CA ASN A 89 2.43 1.92 31.93
C ASN A 89 3.21 0.95 32.82
N LEU A 90 4.40 1.36 33.25
CA LEU A 90 5.12 0.88 34.43
C LEU A 90 5.70 2.09 35.17
#